data_AF-A0A202B4W7-F1
#
_entry.id   AF-A0A202B4W7-F1
#
_cell.length_a   1.000
_cell.length_b   1.000
_cell.length_c   1.000
_cell.angle_alpha   90.00
_cell.angle_beta   90.00
_cell.angle_gamma   90.00
#
_symmetry.space_group_name_H-M   'P 1'
#
loop_
_entity.id
_entity.type
_entity.pdbx_description
1 polymer ?
#
loop_
_entity_poly.entity_id
_entity_poly.type
_entity_poly.pdbx_seq_one_letter_code
_entity_poly.pdbx_strand_id
1 'polypeptide(L)'
;MNAPDMIQTAQRFDAHGRCLPHEATQAACHRQTRRYFLPTQPALDYAAIHQRIVGQLGDAGVDAAEFERRARDVLARLADDEATRGILNGPHAPFLLPAASHGDIGEALESRYLPAVERAYAQALPEYSFSNHHKAGLAGKLTPAEGSRHQRLIDAMASGPVVGVYFPCLLEYSIPAAIEQMASLPEPFLLAGGYDTAAAFIGSPDLLLRKDGYPPLLWLAGLDGEKEGIGYHFEAYGYDLTFNRRVHQGMAAEYWASGLVVLAG
;
A
#
# COMPACT_ATOMS: atom_id res chain seq x y z
N MET A 1 -25.60 -33.19 -25.25
CA MET A 1 -25.65 -32.65 -23.87
C MET A 1 -24.51 -31.68 -23.74
N ASN A 2 -24.81 -30.38 -23.83
CA ASN A 2 -23.81 -29.34 -23.62
C ASN A 2 -23.54 -29.24 -22.13
N ALA A 3 -22.27 -29.31 -21.75
CA ALA A 3 -21.86 -29.02 -20.39
C ALA A 3 -22.33 -27.60 -20.03
N PRO A 4 -22.93 -27.38 -18.84
CA PRO A 4 -23.22 -26.04 -18.39
C PRO A 4 -21.89 -25.26 -18.33
N ASP A 5 -21.90 -24.06 -18.90
CA ASP A 5 -20.82 -23.08 -18.74
C ASP A 5 -20.41 -23.06 -17.27
N MET A 6 -19.20 -23.55 -16.99
CA MET A 6 -18.54 -23.27 -15.73
C MET A 6 -18.43 -21.75 -15.67
N ILE A 7 -19.14 -21.14 -14.73
CA ILE A 7 -18.97 -19.75 -14.36
C ILE A 7 -17.47 -19.57 -14.11
N GLN A 8 -16.77 -18.96 -15.06
CA GLN A 8 -15.43 -18.45 -14.84
C GLN A 8 -15.57 -17.45 -13.71
N THR A 9 -15.12 -17.85 -12.52
CA THR A 9 -14.90 -16.96 -11.38
C THR A 9 -14.19 -15.71 -11.90
N ALA A 10 -14.91 -14.59 -11.92
CA ALA A 10 -14.48 -13.36 -12.57
C ALA A 10 -13.04 -13.03 -12.14
N GLN A 11 -12.12 -13.03 -13.10
CA GLN A 11 -10.71 -12.74 -12.88
C GLN A 11 -10.58 -11.42 -12.10
N ARG A 12 -9.97 -11.47 -10.91
CA ARG A 12 -9.86 -10.30 -10.00
C ARG A 12 -8.65 -9.43 -10.28
N PHE A 13 -7.60 -10.03 -10.85
CA PHE A 13 -6.36 -9.35 -11.16
C PHE A 13 -5.95 -9.68 -12.59
N ASP A 14 -5.50 -8.68 -13.34
CA ASP A 14 -5.04 -8.90 -14.71
C ASP A 14 -3.64 -9.54 -14.79
N ALA A 15 -3.16 -9.75 -16.02
CA ALA A 15 -1.86 -10.37 -16.29
C ALA A 15 -0.65 -9.60 -15.74
N HIS A 16 -0.85 -8.42 -15.17
CA HIS A 16 0.19 -7.59 -14.57
C HIS A 16 -0.12 -7.21 -13.12
N GLY A 17 -1.05 -7.93 -12.48
CA GLY A 17 -1.38 -7.78 -11.07
C GLY A 17 -2.21 -6.55 -10.72
N ARG A 18 -2.75 -5.83 -11.70
CA ARG A 18 -3.72 -4.76 -11.41
C ARG A 18 -5.02 -5.38 -10.93
N CYS A 19 -5.56 -4.87 -9.83
CA CYS A 19 -6.90 -5.21 -9.35
C CYS A 19 -7.94 -4.69 -10.34
N LEU A 20 -8.78 -5.57 -10.86
CA LEU A 20 -9.82 -5.25 -11.84
C LEU A 20 -11.06 -4.71 -11.12
N PRO A 21 -11.64 -3.59 -11.58
CA PRO A 21 -12.87 -3.06 -11.01
C PRO A 21 -14.00 -4.08 -11.06
N HIS A 22 -14.60 -4.35 -9.91
CA HIS A 22 -15.79 -5.20 -9.86
C HIS A 22 -16.96 -4.52 -10.56
N GLU A 23 -17.87 -5.29 -11.16
CA GLU A 23 -19.00 -4.70 -11.92
C GLU A 23 -19.89 -3.80 -11.06
N ALA A 24 -20.02 -4.15 -9.79
CA ALA A 24 -20.78 -3.40 -8.79
C ALA A 24 -20.11 -2.09 -8.33
N THR A 25 -18.82 -1.86 -8.63
CA THR A 25 -18.15 -0.60 -8.29
C THR A 25 -18.78 0.55 -9.09
N GLN A 26 -19.38 1.50 -8.37
CA GLN A 26 -20.09 2.66 -8.91
C GLN A 26 -19.21 3.90 -8.89
N ALA A 27 -18.38 4.06 -7.87
CA ALA A 27 -17.47 5.19 -7.77
C ALA A 27 -16.45 5.22 -8.92
N ALA A 28 -15.89 6.41 -9.18
CA ALA A 28 -15.03 6.64 -10.33
C ALA A 28 -13.79 5.72 -10.29
N CYS A 29 -13.62 4.93 -11.34
CA CYS A 29 -12.42 4.17 -11.63
C CYS A 29 -12.34 3.92 -13.14
N HIS A 30 -11.13 3.76 -13.66
CA HIS A 30 -10.97 3.38 -15.07
C HIS A 30 -11.15 1.88 -15.21
N ARG A 31 -12.05 1.42 -16.09
CA ARG A 31 -12.23 -0.02 -16.32
C ARG A 31 -11.09 -0.63 -17.15
N GLN A 32 -10.46 0.18 -17.99
CA GLN A 32 -9.31 -0.19 -18.80
C GLN A 32 -8.14 0.73 -18.47
N THR A 33 -6.94 0.15 -18.39
CA THR A 33 -5.71 0.91 -18.13
C THR A 33 -4.87 1.07 -19.38
N ARG A 34 -4.30 2.27 -19.56
CA ARG A 34 -3.27 2.54 -20.58
C ARG A 34 -1.87 2.18 -20.11
N ARG A 35 -1.70 1.85 -18.82
CA ARG A 35 -0.42 1.47 -18.20
C ARG A 35 0.67 2.53 -18.33
N TYR A 36 0.27 3.80 -18.35
CA TYR A 36 1.19 4.92 -18.47
C TYR A 36 1.89 5.24 -17.15
N PHE A 37 1.15 5.10 -16.04
CA PHE A 37 1.64 5.28 -14.68
C PHE A 37 1.70 3.93 -13.98
N LEU A 38 2.90 3.45 -13.71
CA LEU A 38 3.10 2.10 -13.17
C LEU A 38 4.15 2.11 -12.07
N PRO A 39 3.91 1.41 -10.94
CA PRO A 39 4.96 1.16 -9.96
C PRO A 39 6.02 0.25 -10.57
N THR A 40 7.22 0.28 -9.99
CA THR A 40 8.32 -0.64 -10.35
C THR A 40 8.43 -1.70 -9.28
N GLN A 41 8.78 -2.95 -9.65
CA GLN A 41 9.11 -3.98 -8.66
C GLN A 41 10.43 -3.60 -7.99
N PRO A 42 10.45 -3.29 -6.67
CA PRO A 42 11.70 -3.07 -5.95
C PRO A 42 12.49 -4.38 -5.82
N ALA A 43 13.80 -4.26 -5.54
CA ALA A 43 14.64 -5.41 -5.24
C ALA A 43 14.15 -6.11 -3.95
N LEU A 44 13.94 -7.44 -4.02
CA LEU A 44 13.45 -8.25 -2.90
C LEU A 44 14.61 -8.84 -2.08
N ASP A 45 15.50 -7.98 -1.58
CA ASP A 45 16.52 -8.37 -0.59
C ASP A 45 15.92 -8.26 0.82
N TYR A 46 15.36 -9.35 1.33
CA TYR A 46 14.67 -9.38 2.62
C TYR A 46 15.56 -8.93 3.79
N ALA A 47 16.85 -9.25 3.76
CA ALA A 47 17.78 -8.83 4.81
C ALA A 47 18.00 -7.32 4.78
N ALA A 48 18.20 -6.73 3.59
CA ALA A 48 18.35 -5.29 3.44
C ALA A 48 17.04 -4.53 3.76
N ILE A 49 15.88 -5.06 3.35
CA ILE A 49 14.56 -4.53 3.68
C ILE A 49 14.37 -4.51 5.20
N HIS A 50 14.61 -5.65 5.85
CA HIS A 50 14.53 -5.79 7.31
C HIS A 50 15.44 -4.80 8.03
N GLN A 51 16.73 -4.76 7.64
CA GLN A 51 17.72 -3.88 8.26
C GLN A 51 17.30 -2.40 8.17
N ARG A 52 16.77 -1.97 7.03
CA ARG A 52 16.29 -0.59 6.86
C ARG A 52 15.09 -0.30 7.75
N ILE A 53 14.14 -1.22 7.85
CA ILE A 53 12.96 -1.04 8.72
C ILE A 53 13.38 -0.99 10.20
N VAL A 54 14.15 -1.97 10.67
CA VAL A 54 14.59 -2.03 12.07
C VAL A 54 15.48 -0.84 12.42
N GLY A 55 16.36 -0.41 11.52
CA GLY A 55 17.21 0.76 11.71
C GLY A 55 16.43 2.08 11.86
N GLN A 56 15.19 2.15 11.37
CA GLN A 56 14.39 3.37 11.36
C GLN A 56 13.21 3.36 12.33
N LEU A 57 12.61 2.20 12.56
CA LEU A 57 11.44 2.00 13.43
C LEU A 57 11.81 1.29 14.75
N GLY A 58 13.06 0.88 14.94
CA GLY A 58 13.52 0.13 16.11
C GLY A 58 13.32 -1.38 15.95
N ASP A 59 13.84 -2.13 16.92
CA ASP A 59 13.70 -3.58 16.95
C ASP A 59 12.23 -3.99 17.06
N ALA A 60 11.80 -4.86 16.14
CA ALA A 60 10.46 -5.40 16.08
C ALA A 60 10.34 -6.77 16.76
N GLY A 61 11.43 -7.35 17.28
CA GLY A 61 11.42 -8.71 17.84
C GLY A 61 11.22 -9.81 16.78
N VAL A 62 11.47 -9.48 15.51
CA VAL A 62 11.46 -10.38 14.35
C VAL A 62 12.81 -10.21 13.68
N ASP A 63 13.59 -11.29 13.56
CA ASP A 63 14.86 -11.25 12.84
C ASP A 63 14.65 -11.31 11.31
N ALA A 64 15.73 -11.12 10.54
CA ALA A 64 15.65 -11.09 9.09
C ALA A 64 15.17 -12.42 8.47
N ALA A 65 15.51 -13.56 9.07
CA ALA A 65 15.12 -14.88 8.56
C ALA A 65 13.63 -15.14 8.81
N GLU A 66 13.13 -14.78 9.99
CA GLU A 66 11.71 -14.88 10.33
C GLU A 66 10.87 -13.88 9.51
N PHE A 67 11.39 -12.67 9.28
CA PHE A 67 10.77 -11.70 8.38
C PHE A 67 10.62 -12.27 6.96
N GLU A 68 11.70 -12.79 6.39
CA GLU A 68 11.68 -13.41 5.06
C GLU A 68 10.69 -14.57 4.99
N ARG A 69 10.75 -15.48 5.97
CA ARG A 69 9.85 -16.64 6.03
C ARG A 69 8.39 -16.21 6.04
N ARG A 70 7.99 -15.30 6.94
CA ARG A 70 6.61 -14.82 7.05
C ARG A 70 6.12 -14.11 5.80
N ALA A 71 6.95 -13.28 5.18
CA ALA A 71 6.60 -12.61 3.94
C ALA A 71 6.46 -13.61 2.77
N ARG A 72 7.34 -14.61 2.68
CA ARG A 72 7.22 -15.68 1.68
C ARG A 72 5.99 -16.55 1.90
N ASP A 73 5.61 -16.81 3.15
CA ASP A 73 4.38 -17.54 3.46
C ASP A 73 3.14 -16.77 2.97
N VAL A 74 3.12 -15.43 3.06
CA VAL A 74 2.06 -14.62 2.44
C VAL A 74 2.02 -14.84 0.94
N LEU A 75 3.17 -14.73 0.27
CA LEU A 75 3.26 -14.90 -1.19
C LEU A 75 2.84 -16.31 -1.63
N ALA A 76 3.25 -17.35 -0.90
CA ALA A 76 2.88 -18.74 -1.18
C ALA A 76 1.38 -18.97 -1.07
N ARG A 77 0.74 -18.50 0.03
CA ARG A 77 -0.72 -18.59 0.19
C ARG A 77 -1.46 -17.88 -0.94
N LEU A 78 -0.97 -16.71 -1.37
CA LEU A 78 -1.58 -15.97 -2.47
C LEU A 78 -1.42 -16.72 -3.81
N ALA A 79 -0.30 -17.39 -4.02
CA ALA A 79 -0.03 -18.17 -5.23
C ALA A 79 -0.91 -19.42 -5.33
N ASP A 80 -1.20 -20.05 -4.19
CA ASP A 80 -1.99 -21.27 -4.09
C ASP A 80 -3.51 -21.04 -4.21
N ASP A 81 -3.99 -19.79 -4.09
CA ASP A 81 -5.41 -19.43 -4.23
C ASP A 81 -5.69 -18.77 -5.60
N GLU A 82 -6.60 -19.39 -6.35
CA GLU A 82 -7.01 -18.91 -7.67
C GLU A 82 -7.58 -17.49 -7.67
N ALA A 83 -8.27 -17.09 -6.60
CA ALA A 83 -8.85 -15.77 -6.47
C ALA A 83 -7.79 -14.68 -6.25
N THR A 84 -6.60 -15.03 -5.77
CA THR A 84 -5.58 -14.05 -5.36
C THR A 84 -4.30 -14.11 -6.18
N ARG A 85 -3.94 -15.26 -6.76
CA ARG A 85 -2.66 -15.49 -7.44
C ARG A 85 -2.29 -14.44 -8.48
N GLY A 86 -3.29 -13.86 -9.15
CA GLY A 86 -3.07 -12.85 -10.18
C GLY A 86 -2.41 -11.57 -9.65
N ILE A 87 -2.56 -11.23 -8.36
CA ILE A 87 -1.91 -10.05 -7.76
C ILE A 87 -0.38 -10.13 -7.81
N LEU A 88 0.17 -11.36 -7.79
CA LEU A 88 1.60 -11.63 -7.81
C LEU A 88 2.27 -11.33 -9.15
N ASN A 89 1.49 -11.09 -10.20
CA ASN A 89 2.00 -10.61 -11.48
C ASN A 89 2.38 -9.12 -11.45
N GLY A 90 2.06 -8.41 -10.36
CA GLY A 90 2.34 -6.99 -10.17
C GLY A 90 3.46 -6.72 -9.16
N PRO A 91 3.93 -5.46 -9.10
CA PRO A 91 4.90 -5.03 -8.09
C PRO A 91 4.42 -5.29 -6.66
N HIS A 92 5.33 -5.66 -5.78
CA HIS A 92 5.05 -5.83 -4.36
C HIS A 92 6.28 -5.55 -3.48
N ALA A 93 6.02 -5.11 -2.25
CA ALA A 93 7.05 -4.75 -1.28
C ALA A 93 6.74 -5.40 0.09
N PRO A 94 7.57 -6.33 0.57
CA PRO A 94 7.51 -6.82 1.96
C PRO A 94 7.72 -5.68 2.95
N PHE A 95 6.97 -5.67 4.04
CA PHE A 95 7.10 -4.69 5.12
C PHE A 95 7.01 -5.35 6.49
N LEU A 96 7.56 -4.64 7.49
CA LEU A 96 7.57 -5.01 8.89
C LEU A 96 7.16 -3.78 9.70
N LEU A 97 6.31 -3.99 10.70
CA LEU A 97 5.90 -2.97 11.67
C LEU A 97 6.19 -3.52 13.07
N PRO A 98 6.91 -2.78 13.93
CA PRO A 98 7.09 -3.17 15.32
C PRO A 98 5.76 -3.16 16.07
N ALA A 99 5.67 -3.93 17.15
CA ALA A 99 4.53 -3.89 18.05
C ALA A 99 4.37 -2.46 18.60
N ALA A 100 3.17 -1.91 18.46
CA ALA A 100 2.87 -0.55 18.90
C ALA A 100 1.36 -0.35 19.11
N SER A 101 1.02 0.49 20.07
CA SER A 101 -0.32 1.03 20.24
C SER A 101 -0.22 2.55 20.18
N HIS A 102 -0.98 3.15 19.26
CA HIS A 102 -0.99 4.58 19.02
C HIS A 102 -2.39 5.13 19.33
N GLY A 103 -2.46 6.19 20.12
CA GLY A 103 -3.73 6.86 20.42
C GLY A 103 -4.30 7.64 19.24
N ASP A 104 -3.42 8.13 18.35
CA ASP A 104 -3.78 8.91 17.16
C ASP A 104 -2.91 8.48 15.97
N ILE A 105 -3.56 8.14 14.85
CA ILE A 105 -2.87 7.64 13.65
C ILE A 105 -2.01 8.74 13.02
N GLY A 106 -2.55 9.95 12.93
CA GLY A 106 -1.88 11.08 12.31
C GLY A 106 -0.68 11.54 13.10
N GLU A 107 -0.79 11.64 14.43
CA GLU A 107 0.32 11.98 15.32
C GLU A 107 1.46 10.96 15.19
N ALA A 108 1.15 9.66 15.20
CA ALA A 108 2.16 8.63 15.02
C ALA A 108 2.80 8.70 13.63
N LEU A 109 2.00 8.89 12.57
CA LEU A 109 2.49 9.02 11.20
C LEU A 109 3.45 10.21 11.08
N GLU A 110 3.09 11.37 11.62
CA GLU A 110 3.88 12.60 11.58
C GLU A 110 5.16 12.54 12.43
N SER A 111 5.08 12.03 13.65
CA SER A 111 6.20 12.05 14.60
C SER A 111 7.17 10.88 14.43
N ARG A 112 6.72 9.75 13.88
CA ARG A 112 7.51 8.51 13.80
C ARG A 112 7.75 8.05 12.37
N TYR A 113 6.69 7.84 11.61
CA TYR A 113 6.78 7.12 10.34
C TYR A 113 7.27 7.99 9.18
N LEU A 114 6.76 9.22 9.00
CA LEU A 114 7.24 10.11 7.94
C LEU A 114 8.71 10.50 8.12
N PRO A 115 9.22 10.84 9.33
CA PRO A 115 10.64 11.05 9.53
C PRO A 115 11.49 9.79 9.28
N ALA A 116 10.94 8.60 9.54
CA ALA A 116 11.60 7.34 9.23
C ALA A 116 11.68 7.09 7.71
N VAL A 117 10.61 7.39 6.96
CA VAL A 117 10.62 7.39 5.49
C VAL A 117 11.68 8.35 4.96
N GLU A 118 11.71 9.59 5.47
CA GLU A 118 12.70 10.60 5.07
C GLU A 118 14.14 10.10 5.22
N ARG A 119 14.48 9.58 6.41
CA ARG A 119 15.82 9.06 6.68
C ARG A 119 16.15 7.84 5.83
N ALA A 120 15.22 6.90 5.67
CA ALA A 120 15.43 5.72 4.84
C ALA A 120 15.67 6.10 3.37
N TYR A 121 14.89 7.05 2.87
CA TYR A 121 14.99 7.56 1.51
C TYR A 121 16.34 8.24 1.26
N ALA A 122 16.72 9.18 2.12
CA ALA A 122 18.00 9.89 2.00
C ALA A 122 19.22 8.97 2.13
N GLN A 123 19.12 7.90 2.93
CA GLN A 123 20.19 6.90 3.06
C GLN A 123 20.32 6.01 1.82
N ALA A 124 19.20 5.57 1.24
CA ALA A 124 19.21 4.68 0.08
C ALA A 124 19.44 5.43 -1.24
N LEU A 125 18.99 6.69 -1.32
CA LEU A 125 18.96 7.50 -2.53
C LEU A 125 19.54 8.91 -2.24
N PRO A 126 20.85 9.03 -1.96
CA PRO A 126 21.46 10.28 -1.48
C PRO A 126 21.46 11.43 -2.50
N GLU A 127 21.18 11.14 -3.77
CA GLU A 127 21.02 12.16 -4.83
C GLU A 127 19.61 12.78 -4.86
N TYR A 128 18.66 12.18 -4.14
CA TYR A 128 17.26 12.58 -4.14
C TYR A 128 16.80 12.89 -2.71
N SER A 129 15.65 13.54 -2.60
CA SER A 129 15.13 14.04 -1.35
C SER A 129 13.72 13.54 -1.06
N PHE A 130 13.38 13.54 0.22
CA PHE A 130 12.01 13.40 0.68
C PHE A 130 11.48 14.75 1.17
N SER A 131 10.25 15.09 0.81
CA SER A 131 9.58 16.30 1.28
C SER A 131 8.16 16.04 1.78
N ASN A 132 7.91 16.30 3.06
CA ASN A 132 6.54 16.44 3.57
C ASN A 132 6.02 17.86 3.29
N HIS A 133 5.12 18.02 2.33
CA HIS A 133 4.52 19.30 1.96
C HIS A 133 3.34 19.72 2.85
N HIS A 134 2.79 18.80 3.65
CA HIS A 134 1.70 19.12 4.58
C HIS A 134 2.26 19.56 5.94
N LYS A 135 2.23 20.86 6.20
CA LYS A 135 2.82 21.47 7.41
C LYS A 135 1.81 21.73 8.54
N ALA A 136 0.53 21.44 8.34
CA ALA A 136 -0.53 21.82 9.27
C ALA A 136 -0.77 20.80 10.41
N GLY A 137 0.13 19.83 10.62
CA GLY A 137 -0.07 18.73 11.56
C GLY A 137 -0.93 17.60 11.01
N LEU A 138 -0.74 16.37 11.47
CA LEU A 138 -1.64 15.23 11.16
C LEU A 138 -2.50 14.77 12.35
N ALA A 139 -2.17 15.18 13.57
CA ALA A 139 -2.93 14.82 14.77
C ALA A 139 -4.43 15.12 14.60
N GLY A 140 -5.28 14.13 14.87
CA GLY A 140 -6.73 14.19 14.77
C GLY A 140 -7.31 14.25 13.36
N LYS A 141 -6.49 14.05 12.31
CA LYS A 141 -6.92 14.20 10.90
C LYS A 141 -7.09 12.89 10.15
N LEU A 142 -6.68 11.78 10.75
CA LEU A 142 -6.66 10.47 10.09
C LEU A 142 -7.33 9.44 10.97
N THR A 143 -8.27 8.71 10.38
CA THR A 143 -8.97 7.57 10.98
C THR A 143 -9.07 6.44 9.98
N PRO A 144 -9.15 5.17 10.39
CA PRO A 144 -9.37 4.06 9.45
C PRO A 144 -10.68 4.26 8.70
N ALA A 145 -10.63 4.17 7.37
CA ALA A 145 -11.84 4.32 6.56
C ALA A 145 -12.76 3.12 6.75
N GLU A 146 -14.08 3.35 6.81
CA GLU A 146 -15.04 2.25 6.89
C GLU A 146 -14.93 1.33 5.68
N GLY A 147 -15.01 0.01 5.88
CA GLY A 147 -14.88 -0.99 4.81
C GLY A 147 -13.45 -1.24 4.31
N SER A 148 -12.47 -0.39 4.67
CA SER A 148 -11.05 -0.57 4.30
C SER A 148 -10.39 -1.79 4.94
N ARG A 149 -10.94 -2.24 6.08
CA ARG A 149 -10.35 -3.24 6.98
C ARG A 149 -9.00 -2.82 7.60
N HIS A 150 -8.60 -1.55 7.49
CA HIS A 150 -7.32 -1.06 8.00
C HIS A 150 -7.19 -1.14 9.53
N GLN A 151 -8.31 -1.08 10.27
CA GLN A 151 -8.33 -1.30 11.72
C GLN A 151 -7.67 -2.63 12.12
N ARG A 152 -7.77 -3.68 11.30
CA ARG A 152 -7.15 -4.98 11.57
C ARG A 152 -5.63 -4.91 11.63
N LEU A 153 -5.00 -4.04 10.84
CA LEU A 153 -3.56 -3.80 10.92
C LEU A 153 -3.21 -3.17 12.28
N ILE A 154 -4.00 -2.18 12.71
CA ILE A 154 -3.79 -1.48 13.98
C ILE A 154 -3.95 -2.45 15.16
N ASP A 155 -4.98 -3.30 15.13
CA ASP A 155 -5.21 -4.32 16.16
C ASP A 155 -4.09 -5.37 16.17
N ALA A 156 -3.59 -5.76 15.00
CA ALA A 156 -2.45 -6.67 14.88
C ALA A 156 -1.17 -6.05 15.46
N MET A 157 -0.88 -4.77 15.17
CA MET A 157 0.25 -4.04 15.75
C MET A 157 0.15 -3.92 17.27
N ALA A 158 -1.05 -3.74 17.81
CA ALA A 158 -1.27 -3.70 19.25
C ALA A 158 -1.01 -5.06 19.93
N SER A 159 -1.13 -6.15 19.16
CA SER A 159 -0.93 -7.53 19.65
C SER A 159 0.51 -8.03 19.49
N GLY A 160 1.27 -7.47 18.55
CA GLY A 160 2.65 -7.89 18.29
C GLY A 160 3.23 -7.28 17.01
N PRO A 161 4.46 -7.67 16.64
CA PRO A 161 5.05 -7.22 15.38
C PRO A 161 4.31 -7.81 14.19
N VAL A 162 4.13 -6.99 13.15
CA VAL A 162 3.39 -7.36 11.94
C VAL A 162 4.36 -7.47 10.77
N VAL A 163 4.33 -8.59 10.09
CA VAL A 163 4.94 -8.76 8.76
C VAL A 163 3.83 -8.80 7.72
N GLY A 164 4.02 -8.15 6.59
CA GLY A 164 3.07 -8.19 5.49
C GLY A 164 3.71 -7.89 4.15
N VAL A 165 2.89 -7.92 3.11
CA VAL A 165 3.29 -7.55 1.75
C VAL A 165 2.33 -6.50 1.20
N TYR A 166 2.90 -5.41 0.70
CA TYR A 166 2.22 -4.28 0.08
C TYR A 166 2.17 -4.43 -1.45
N PHE A 167 1.01 -4.17 -2.05
CA PHE A 167 0.74 -4.30 -3.49
C PHE A 167 0.10 -3.01 -4.03
N PRO A 168 0.83 -2.13 -4.75
CA PRO A 168 0.26 -0.95 -5.41
C PRO A 168 -0.58 -1.34 -6.66
N CYS A 169 -1.70 -2.02 -6.44
CA CYS A 169 -2.45 -2.71 -7.51
C CYS A 169 -3.79 -2.06 -7.88
N LEU A 170 -4.32 -1.13 -7.09
CA LEU A 170 -5.57 -0.42 -7.40
C LEU A 170 -5.28 0.79 -8.29
N LEU A 171 -4.82 0.53 -9.52
CA LEU A 171 -4.45 1.57 -10.48
C LEU A 171 -5.68 2.23 -11.10
N GLU A 172 -5.69 3.56 -11.11
CA GLU A 172 -6.70 4.43 -11.74
C GLU A 172 -8.06 4.38 -11.00
N TYR A 173 -8.00 4.24 -9.68
CA TYR A 173 -9.13 4.27 -8.76
C TYR A 173 -9.25 5.62 -8.06
N SER A 174 -10.48 6.08 -7.86
CA SER A 174 -10.78 7.04 -6.80
C SER A 174 -10.70 6.37 -5.43
N ILE A 175 -10.51 7.15 -4.35
CA ILE A 175 -10.55 6.62 -2.98
C ILE A 175 -11.89 5.90 -2.70
N PRO A 176 -13.07 6.48 -3.02
CA PRO A 176 -14.33 5.75 -2.83
C PRO A 176 -14.41 4.45 -3.63
N ALA A 177 -13.90 4.41 -4.86
CA ALA A 177 -13.88 3.17 -5.65
C ALA A 177 -12.95 2.11 -5.05
N ALA A 178 -11.82 2.52 -4.47
CA ALA A 178 -10.91 1.61 -3.78
C ALA A 178 -11.58 0.98 -2.54
N ILE A 179 -12.37 1.77 -1.80
CA ILE A 179 -13.17 1.30 -0.66
C ILE A 179 -14.29 0.36 -1.13
N GLU A 180 -15.06 0.73 -2.15
CA GLU A 180 -16.12 -0.13 -2.72
C GLU A 180 -15.57 -1.48 -3.21
N GLN A 181 -14.39 -1.46 -3.84
CA GLN A 181 -13.72 -2.68 -4.32
C GLN A 181 -13.47 -3.69 -3.19
N MET A 182 -13.20 -3.24 -1.96
CA MET A 182 -12.94 -4.10 -0.81
C MET A 182 -14.10 -5.04 -0.50
N ALA A 183 -15.35 -4.64 -0.77
CA ALA A 183 -16.52 -5.50 -0.57
C ALA A 183 -16.48 -6.76 -1.46
N SER A 184 -15.82 -6.67 -2.62
CA SER A 184 -15.67 -7.80 -3.52
C SER A 184 -14.43 -8.65 -3.24
N LEU A 185 -13.41 -8.10 -2.58
CA LEU A 185 -12.11 -8.75 -2.41
C LEU A 185 -12.10 -9.80 -1.29
N PRO A 186 -11.33 -10.90 -1.47
CA PRO A 186 -11.13 -11.91 -0.43
C PRO A 186 -10.73 -11.31 0.93
N GLU A 187 -11.10 -12.02 1.98
CA GLU A 187 -10.93 -11.63 3.39
C GLU A 187 -9.50 -11.15 3.76
N PRO A 188 -8.41 -11.79 3.27
CA PRO A 188 -7.04 -11.42 3.68
C PRO A 188 -6.56 -10.04 3.22
N PHE A 189 -7.23 -9.42 2.24
CA PHE A 189 -6.85 -8.09 1.77
C PHE A 189 -7.34 -7.01 2.71
N LEU A 190 -6.46 -6.07 3.02
CA LEU A 190 -6.78 -4.79 3.63
C LEU A 190 -6.40 -3.68 2.63
N LEU A 191 -7.12 -2.57 2.67
CA LEU A 191 -6.75 -1.38 1.91
C LEU A 191 -5.62 -0.64 2.66
N ALA A 192 -4.56 -0.31 1.93
CA ALA A 192 -3.36 0.26 2.53
C ALA A 192 -3.61 1.67 3.08
N GLY A 193 -3.09 1.94 4.27
CA GLY A 193 -3.19 3.22 4.97
C GLY A 193 -1.81 3.80 5.26
N GLY A 194 -1.66 4.48 6.39
CA GLY A 194 -0.46 5.25 6.70
C GLY A 194 0.75 4.40 7.11
N TYR A 195 0.54 3.44 8.03
CA TYR A 195 1.64 2.69 8.63
C TYR A 195 2.27 1.68 7.67
N ASP A 196 1.44 0.87 7.01
CA ASP A 196 1.88 -0.14 6.04
C ASP A 196 2.55 0.49 4.81
N THR A 197 1.98 1.57 4.27
CA THR A 197 2.57 2.30 3.15
C THR A 197 3.91 2.94 3.55
N ALA A 198 3.99 3.58 4.73
CA ALA A 198 5.24 4.13 5.22
C ALA A 198 6.31 3.03 5.46
N ALA A 199 5.93 1.90 6.05
CA ALA A 199 6.83 0.76 6.24
C ALA A 199 7.30 0.16 4.91
N ALA A 200 6.43 0.12 3.90
CA ALA A 200 6.80 -0.28 2.55
C ALA A 200 7.81 0.69 1.92
N PHE A 201 7.68 2.00 2.11
CA PHE A 201 8.69 2.97 1.64
C PHE A 201 10.00 2.93 2.43
N ILE A 202 9.95 2.71 3.75
CA ILE A 202 11.17 2.49 4.55
C ILE A 202 11.89 1.23 4.07
N GLY A 203 11.11 0.17 3.83
CA GLY A 203 11.53 -1.13 3.33
C GLY A 203 11.82 -1.18 1.84
N SER A 204 11.42 -0.21 1.03
CA SER A 204 11.70 -0.13 -0.41
C SER A 204 11.61 1.34 -0.88
N PRO A 205 12.65 2.16 -0.66
CA PRO A 205 12.57 3.60 -0.88
C PRO A 205 12.45 3.95 -2.36
N ASP A 206 12.92 3.05 -3.23
CA ASP A 206 12.83 3.13 -4.67
C ASP A 206 11.48 2.64 -5.25
N LEU A 207 10.47 2.34 -4.43
CA LEU A 207 9.17 1.83 -4.88
C LEU A 207 8.49 2.72 -5.95
N LEU A 208 8.64 4.05 -5.84
CA LEU A 208 8.18 5.03 -6.83
C LEU A 208 9.34 5.66 -7.63
N LEU A 209 10.59 5.25 -7.41
CA LEU A 209 11.69 5.72 -8.22
C LEU A 209 11.62 5.05 -9.59
N ARG A 210 11.42 5.87 -10.63
CA ARG A 210 11.29 5.36 -11.99
C ARG A 210 12.03 6.26 -12.96
N LYS A 211 13.11 5.73 -13.54
CA LYS A 211 13.93 6.42 -14.54
C LYS A 211 13.35 6.33 -15.96
N ASP A 212 12.52 5.32 -16.21
CA ASP A 212 11.86 5.09 -17.50
C ASP A 212 10.33 5.09 -17.37
N GLY A 213 9.68 6.20 -17.75
CA GLY A 213 8.23 6.40 -17.61
C GLY A 213 7.85 7.02 -16.27
N TYR A 214 6.57 6.93 -15.89
CA TYR A 214 6.04 7.67 -14.74
C TYR A 214 5.51 6.73 -13.65
N PRO A 215 5.85 6.96 -12.38
CA PRO A 215 5.24 6.25 -11.26
C PRO A 215 3.84 6.83 -10.96
N PRO A 216 2.92 6.05 -10.36
CA PRO A 216 1.68 6.61 -9.86
C PRO A 216 1.91 7.38 -8.54
N LEU A 217 0.94 8.20 -8.19
CA LEU A 217 0.68 8.62 -6.81
C LEU A 217 0.00 7.46 -6.06
N LEU A 218 0.40 7.23 -4.82
CA LEU A 218 -0.18 6.22 -3.93
C LEU A 218 -0.98 6.87 -2.81
N TRP A 219 -2.31 6.76 -2.89
CA TRP A 219 -3.22 7.18 -1.84
C TRP A 219 -3.12 6.28 -0.62
N LEU A 220 -3.25 6.87 0.56
CA LEU A 220 -3.50 6.16 1.81
C LEU A 220 -5.00 5.84 1.95
N ALA A 221 -5.59 5.18 0.95
CA ALA A 221 -7.04 5.01 0.81
C ALA A 221 -7.68 4.17 1.93
N GLY A 222 -6.89 3.47 2.73
CA GLY A 222 -7.34 2.80 3.96
C GLY A 222 -7.67 3.77 5.10
N LEU A 223 -7.44 5.07 4.93
CA LEU A 223 -7.70 6.12 5.90
C LEU A 223 -8.65 7.17 5.33
N ASP A 224 -9.56 7.64 6.18
CA ASP A 224 -10.30 8.88 5.95
C ASP A 224 -9.46 10.07 6.40
N GLY A 225 -9.50 11.14 5.59
CA GLY A 225 -8.90 12.44 5.91
C GLY A 225 -9.82 13.31 6.75
N GLU A 226 -9.36 14.52 7.08
CA GLU A 226 -10.09 15.42 7.99
C GLU A 226 -11.40 15.97 7.41
N LYS A 227 -11.61 15.85 6.10
CA LYS A 227 -12.79 16.30 5.38
C LYS A 227 -13.06 15.36 4.21
N GLU A 228 -14.35 15.20 3.90
CA GLU A 228 -14.79 14.50 2.71
C GLU A 228 -14.11 15.08 1.45
N GLY A 229 -13.67 14.20 0.55
CA GLY A 229 -13.02 14.59 -0.69
C GLY A 229 -11.56 15.01 -0.53
N ILE A 230 -10.94 14.85 0.66
CA ILE A 230 -9.51 15.06 0.89
C ILE A 230 -8.84 13.72 1.22
N GLY A 231 -7.69 13.46 0.58
CA GLY A 231 -6.86 12.28 0.84
C GLY A 231 -5.39 12.64 0.98
N TYR A 232 -4.66 11.80 1.69
CA TYR A 232 -3.20 11.87 1.84
C TYR A 232 -2.53 10.83 0.95
N HIS A 233 -1.33 11.13 0.49
CA HIS A 233 -0.62 10.28 -0.46
C HIS A 233 0.89 10.46 -0.40
N PHE A 234 1.57 9.46 -0.95
CA PHE A 234 2.94 9.59 -1.44
C PHE A 234 2.92 9.76 -2.96
N GLU A 235 3.74 10.67 -3.48
CA GLU A 235 3.95 10.81 -4.93
C GLU A 235 5.42 11.12 -5.22
N ALA A 236 5.91 10.63 -6.36
CA ALA A 236 7.21 11.07 -6.84
C ALA A 236 7.09 12.42 -7.54
N TYR A 237 8.02 13.33 -7.25
CA TYR A 237 8.18 14.58 -7.97
C TYR A 237 9.54 14.55 -8.68
N GLY A 238 9.54 14.15 -9.95
CA GLY A 238 10.76 13.73 -10.61
C GLY A 238 11.31 12.46 -9.97
N TYR A 239 12.50 12.53 -9.38
CA TYR A 239 13.10 11.44 -8.62
C TYR A 239 13.04 11.65 -7.11
N ASP A 240 12.47 12.76 -6.64
CA ASP A 240 12.21 13.00 -5.22
C ASP A 240 10.92 12.29 -4.79
N LEU A 241 10.80 11.96 -3.51
CA LEU A 241 9.58 11.44 -2.91
C LEU A 241 8.90 12.52 -2.10
N THR A 242 7.59 12.63 -2.20
CA THR A 242 6.84 13.62 -1.43
C THR A 242 5.69 12.97 -0.68
N PHE A 243 5.36 13.53 0.48
CA PHE A 243 4.12 13.25 1.20
C PHE A 243 3.28 14.53 1.20
N ASN A 244 2.02 14.41 0.79
CA ASN A 244 1.12 15.55 0.72
C ASN A 244 -0.34 15.13 0.88
N ARG A 245 -1.23 16.12 0.92
CA ARG A 245 -2.67 15.95 0.79
C ARG A 245 -3.19 16.69 -0.41
N ARG A 246 -4.33 16.24 -0.92
CA ARG A 246 -5.03 16.95 -1.99
C ARG A 246 -6.52 16.66 -1.97
N VAL A 247 -7.27 17.55 -2.60
CA VAL A 247 -8.68 17.33 -2.90
C VAL A 247 -8.77 16.34 -4.07
N HIS A 248 -9.56 15.28 -3.91
CA HIS A 248 -9.83 14.27 -4.95
C HIS A 248 -11.26 14.32 -5.50
N GLN A 249 -12.22 14.92 -4.78
CA GLN A 249 -13.63 15.07 -5.23
C GLN A 249 -14.31 13.76 -5.67
N GLY A 250 -13.86 12.62 -5.14
CA GLY A 250 -14.36 11.29 -5.57
C GLY A 250 -14.02 10.92 -7.03
N MET A 251 -13.14 11.67 -7.69
CA MET A 251 -12.74 11.44 -9.08
C MET A 251 -11.65 10.37 -9.17
N ALA A 252 -11.44 9.82 -10.37
CA ALA A 252 -10.27 9.02 -10.71
C ALA A 252 -9.38 9.80 -11.67
N ALA A 253 -8.07 9.54 -11.60
CA ALA A 253 -7.10 10.03 -12.56
C ALA A 253 -6.14 8.90 -12.92
N GLU A 254 -5.52 8.98 -14.10
CA GLU A 254 -4.68 7.89 -14.61
C GLU A 254 -3.42 7.60 -13.78
N TYR A 255 -2.93 8.61 -13.07
CA TYR A 255 -1.75 8.48 -12.21
C TYR A 255 -2.13 8.22 -10.75
N TRP A 256 -3.41 8.06 -10.43
CA TRP A 256 -3.85 7.76 -9.07
C TRP A 256 -3.91 6.27 -8.86
N ALA A 257 -3.31 5.81 -7.76
CA ALA A 257 -3.38 4.42 -7.36
C ALA A 257 -3.53 4.29 -5.83
N SER A 258 -3.89 3.10 -5.39
CA SER A 258 -3.88 2.72 -3.98
C SER A 258 -3.26 1.33 -3.82
N GLY A 259 -2.82 1.03 -2.60
CA GLY A 259 -2.25 -0.27 -2.26
C GLY A 259 -3.26 -1.21 -1.62
N LEU A 260 -3.09 -2.51 -1.83
CA LEU A 260 -3.62 -3.54 -0.94
C LEU A 260 -2.48 -4.09 -0.09
N VAL A 261 -2.80 -4.57 1.11
CA VAL A 261 -1.85 -5.30 1.96
C VAL A 261 -2.43 -6.64 2.40
N VAL A 262 -1.53 -7.61 2.59
CA VAL A 262 -1.83 -8.91 3.18
C VAL A 262 -0.85 -9.16 4.32
N LEU A 263 -1.38 -9.50 5.49
CA LEU A 263 -0.58 -9.75 6.69
C LEU A 263 -0.16 -11.23 6.75
N ALA A 264 1.02 -11.50 7.31
CA ALA A 264 1.38 -12.84 7.74
C ALA A 264 0.46 -13.26 8.90
N GLY A 265 0.02 -14.52 8.87
CA GLY A 265 -0.78 -15.14 9.92
C GLY A 265 0.09 -15.73 11.02
#